data_AF-A0A9E0XCG5-F1
#
_entry.id   AF-A0A9E0XCG5-F1
#
_cell.length_a   1.000
_cell.length_b   1.000
_cell.length_c   1.000
_cell.angle_alpha   90.00
_cell.angle_beta   90.00
_cell.angle_gamma   90.00
#
_symmetry.space_group_name_H-M   'P 1'
#
loop_
_entity.id
_entity.type
_entity.pdbx_description
1 polymer ?
#
loop_
_entity_poly.entity_id
_entity_poly.type
_entity_poly.pdbx_seq_one_letter_code
_entity_poly.pdbx_strand_id
1 'polypeptide(L)'
;MKISKLLSLAAVAALLLTPFTSFAQPAPADPEAPAAPAPEGHARKGGMAGRAAERRLKMLTEKLSLTADQQTKIKAIWKDAAEKAKAARQDPANEKLTRDERRAKAEAMMKATHDQVRAVLTADQQAIFDKLPADGPGRGGKDKGEKGPQGDQQ
;
A
#
# COMPACT_ATOMS: atom_id res chain seq x y z
N MET A 1 21.82 -4.33 -34.83
CA MET A 1 21.45 -5.05 -36.08
C MET A 1 20.00 -5.46 -35.96
N LYS A 2 19.18 -5.09 -36.94
CA LYS A 2 17.74 -5.38 -37.02
C LYS A 2 17.58 -6.66 -37.84
N ILE A 3 16.79 -7.62 -37.36
CA ILE A 3 16.28 -8.70 -38.21
C ILE A 3 14.77 -8.67 -38.07
N SER A 4 14.12 -8.50 -39.21
CA SER A 4 12.69 -8.39 -39.37
C SER A 4 12.22 -9.37 -40.43
N LYS A 5 10.97 -9.82 -40.27
CA LYS A 5 10.03 -10.43 -41.23
C LYS A 5 10.14 -11.94 -41.43
N LEU A 6 9.02 -12.65 -41.26
CA LEU A 6 8.15 -12.99 -42.39
C LEU A 6 6.75 -13.45 -41.92
N LEU A 7 5.74 -12.87 -42.57
CA LEU A 7 4.33 -13.26 -42.58
C LEU A 7 4.14 -14.62 -43.25
N SER A 8 3.12 -15.38 -42.83
CA SER A 8 2.25 -16.12 -43.76
C SER A 8 0.89 -16.42 -43.13
N LEU A 9 -0.12 -16.17 -43.95
CA LEU A 9 -1.56 -16.16 -43.75
C LEU A 9 -2.13 -17.47 -44.31
N ALA A 10 -3.06 -18.14 -43.63
CA ALA A 10 -4.05 -19.01 -44.27
C ALA A 10 -5.23 -19.27 -43.33
N ALA A 11 -6.43 -19.20 -43.89
CA ALA A 11 -7.72 -19.21 -43.24
C ALA A 11 -8.45 -20.57 -43.39
N VAL A 12 -9.57 -20.69 -42.67
CA VAL A 12 -10.74 -21.57 -42.88
C VAL A 12 -10.66 -23.01 -42.37
N ALA A 13 -11.56 -23.38 -41.43
CA ALA A 13 -12.57 -24.44 -41.63
C ALA A 13 -13.48 -24.59 -40.41
N ALA A 14 -14.72 -25.00 -40.69
CA ALA A 14 -15.91 -24.93 -39.88
C ALA A 14 -16.10 -26.04 -38.81
N LEU A 15 -16.83 -25.65 -37.76
CA LEU A 15 -17.94 -26.34 -37.09
C LEU A 15 -18.00 -27.88 -37.10
N LEU A 16 -17.92 -28.50 -35.91
CA LEU A 16 -18.57 -29.78 -35.62
C LEU A 16 -19.28 -29.73 -34.27
N LEU A 17 -20.61 -29.84 -34.34
CA LEU A 17 -21.57 -29.93 -33.25
C LEU A 17 -21.63 -31.39 -32.77
N THR A 18 -21.50 -31.65 -31.47
CA THR A 18 -21.87 -32.94 -30.87
C THR A 18 -22.89 -32.72 -29.75
N PRO A 19 -24.06 -33.38 -29.78
CA PRO A 19 -25.08 -33.24 -28.75
C PRO A 19 -24.73 -34.10 -27.54
N PHE A 20 -24.61 -33.48 -26.36
CA PHE A 20 -24.59 -34.20 -25.10
C PHE A 20 -26.04 -34.44 -24.66
N THR A 21 -26.45 -35.70 -24.60
CA THR A 21 -27.78 -36.12 -24.16
C THR A 21 -27.97 -35.81 -22.69
N SER A 22 -28.99 -35.01 -22.40
CA SER A 22 -29.43 -34.64 -21.06
C SER A 22 -30.21 -35.79 -20.41
N PHE A 23 -29.76 -36.30 -19.26
CA PHE A 23 -30.60 -37.12 -18.38
C PHE A 23 -31.17 -36.20 -17.29
N ALA A 24 -32.47 -35.96 -17.36
CA ALA A 24 -33.23 -35.32 -16.28
C ALA A 24 -33.36 -36.31 -15.12
N GLN A 25 -32.93 -35.91 -13.92
CA GLN A 25 -33.37 -36.53 -12.67
C GLN A 25 -34.15 -35.51 -11.84
N PRO A 26 -35.30 -35.93 -11.25
CA PRO A 26 -36.32 -35.05 -10.68
C PRO A 26 -35.91 -34.48 -9.32
N ALA A 27 -36.35 -33.25 -9.04
CA ALA A 27 -36.16 -32.57 -7.77
C ALA A 27 -36.96 -33.22 -6.62
N PRO A 28 -36.35 -33.30 -5.43
CA PRO A 28 -37.08 -33.11 -4.19
C PRO A 28 -36.42 -32.05 -3.28
N ALA A 29 -37.27 -31.14 -2.79
CA ALA A 29 -37.18 -30.34 -1.56
C ALA A 29 -35.84 -29.69 -1.15
N ASP A 30 -35.84 -28.35 -1.05
CA ASP A 30 -34.81 -27.51 -0.46
C ASP A 30 -34.25 -28.05 0.87
N PRO A 31 -32.93 -28.20 0.97
CA PRO A 31 -32.19 -27.92 2.19
C PRO A 31 -31.35 -26.66 1.96
N GLU A 32 -31.73 -25.60 2.69
CA GLU A 32 -30.83 -24.59 3.25
C GLU A 32 -29.62 -24.21 2.38
N ALA A 33 -29.78 -23.12 1.61
CA ALA A 33 -28.68 -22.45 0.93
C ALA A 33 -27.51 -22.28 1.92
N PRO A 34 -26.30 -22.80 1.62
CA PRO A 34 -25.16 -22.59 2.50
C PRO A 34 -24.92 -21.08 2.57
N ALA A 35 -25.15 -20.54 3.77
CA ALA A 35 -24.84 -19.15 4.09
C ALA A 35 -23.41 -18.87 3.60
N ALA A 36 -23.31 -17.94 2.64
CA ALA A 36 -22.02 -17.47 2.18
C ALA A 36 -21.17 -17.10 3.40
N PRO A 37 -19.90 -17.57 3.49
CA PRO A 37 -19.07 -17.23 4.62
C PRO A 37 -18.97 -15.70 4.67
N ALA A 38 -19.51 -15.12 5.75
CA ALA A 38 -19.35 -13.71 6.07
C ALA A 38 -17.84 -13.40 6.02
N PRO A 39 -17.39 -12.33 5.36
CA PRO A 39 -15.97 -12.05 5.27
C PRO A 39 -15.39 -11.91 6.68
N GLU A 40 -14.59 -12.90 7.05
CA GLU A 40 -13.88 -13.00 8.32
C GLU A 40 -13.20 -11.68 8.64
N GLY A 41 -13.54 -11.13 9.79
CA GLY A 41 -12.98 -9.91 10.32
C GLY A 41 -11.51 -10.08 10.72
N HIS A 42 -10.59 -10.06 9.75
CA HIS A 42 -9.15 -9.95 10.02
C HIS A 42 -8.37 -9.06 9.03
N ALA A 43 -9.06 -8.27 8.18
CA ALA A 43 -8.42 -7.37 7.21
C ALA A 43 -8.16 -5.92 7.69
N ARG A 44 -8.30 -5.63 8.99
CA ARG A 44 -8.29 -4.22 9.49
C ARG A 44 -6.89 -3.59 9.62
N LYS A 45 -5.80 -4.36 9.51
CA LYS A 45 -4.43 -3.82 9.73
C LYS A 45 -3.74 -3.34 8.46
N GLY A 46 -4.10 -3.87 7.29
CA GLY A 46 -3.52 -3.46 5.99
C GLY A 46 -4.19 -2.25 5.34
N GLY A 47 -5.50 -2.09 5.54
CA GLY A 47 -6.28 -1.04 4.86
C GLY A 47 -5.92 0.39 5.32
N MET A 48 -5.55 0.58 6.58
CA MET A 48 -5.24 1.91 7.12
C MET A 48 -3.93 2.48 6.56
N ALA A 49 -2.89 1.66 6.46
CA ALA A 49 -1.59 2.05 5.92
C ALA A 49 -1.67 2.31 4.40
N GLY A 50 -2.38 1.46 3.65
CA GLY A 50 -2.61 1.66 2.21
C GLY A 50 -3.34 2.98 1.93
N ARG A 51 -4.44 3.24 2.64
CA ARG A 51 -5.17 4.51 2.51
C ARG A 51 -4.33 5.73 2.88
N ALA A 52 -3.42 5.62 3.84
CA ALA A 52 -2.53 6.71 4.20
C ALA A 52 -1.53 7.04 3.08
N ALA A 53 -0.94 6.01 2.46
CA ALA A 53 -0.05 6.17 1.31
C ALA A 53 -0.76 6.79 0.10
N GLU A 54 -2.00 6.37 -0.17
CA GLU A 54 -2.81 6.93 -1.25
C GLU A 54 -3.16 8.41 -1.02
N ARG A 55 -3.58 8.77 0.20
CA ARG A 55 -3.83 10.18 0.56
C ARG A 55 -2.59 11.04 0.42
N ARG A 56 -1.44 10.52 0.85
CA ARG A 56 -0.15 11.21 0.71
C ARG A 56 0.21 11.42 -0.76
N LEU A 57 0.01 10.40 -1.60
CA LEU A 57 0.27 10.50 -3.04
C LEU A 57 -0.62 11.56 -3.66
N LYS A 58 -1.92 11.54 -3.35
CA LYS A 58 -2.89 12.52 -3.84
C LYS A 58 -2.49 13.95 -3.49
N MET A 59 -2.18 14.21 -2.21
CA MET A 59 -1.73 15.54 -1.76
C MET A 59 -0.45 15.98 -2.49
N LEU A 60 0.51 15.08 -2.66
CA LEU A 60 1.76 15.38 -3.33
C LEU A 60 1.54 15.67 -4.82
N THR A 61 0.66 14.91 -5.48
CA THR A 61 0.23 15.15 -6.86
C THR A 61 -0.43 16.51 -7.02
N GLU A 62 -1.33 16.89 -6.11
CA GLU A 62 -2.00 18.20 -6.15
C GLU A 62 -1.02 19.37 -5.97
N LYS A 63 -0.03 19.22 -5.07
CA LYS A 63 0.95 20.28 -4.78
C LYS A 63 2.05 20.43 -5.81
N LEU A 64 2.48 19.33 -6.43
CA LEU A 64 3.62 19.30 -7.35
C LEU A 64 3.22 19.07 -8.81
N SER A 65 1.94 18.88 -9.09
CA SER A 65 1.43 18.51 -10.42
C SER A 65 2.16 17.30 -11.00
N LEU A 66 2.24 16.21 -10.21
CA LEU A 66 3.02 15.03 -10.56
C LEU A 66 2.48 14.31 -11.81
N THR A 67 3.38 13.93 -12.72
CA THR A 67 3.03 13.10 -13.87
C THR A 67 2.69 11.66 -13.46
N ALA A 68 2.02 10.90 -14.33
CA ALA A 68 1.69 9.50 -14.08
C ALA A 68 2.93 8.64 -13.79
N ASP A 69 4.04 8.91 -14.50
CA ASP A 69 5.31 8.22 -14.31
C ASP A 69 5.93 8.54 -12.94
N GLN A 70 5.89 9.81 -12.52
CA GLN A 70 6.38 10.22 -11.20
C GLN A 70 5.55 9.59 -10.09
N GLN A 71 4.22 9.59 -10.21
CA GLN A 71 3.32 8.96 -9.25
C GLN A 71 3.61 7.46 -9.10
N THR A 72 3.85 6.76 -10.20
CA THR A 72 4.18 5.33 -10.22
C THR A 72 5.52 5.06 -9.52
N LYS A 73 6.55 5.84 -9.84
CA LYS A 73 7.88 5.73 -9.20
C LYS A 73 7.81 6.02 -7.69
N ILE A 74 7.09 7.06 -7.29
CA ILE A 74 6.92 7.42 -5.87
C ILE A 74 6.17 6.33 -5.11
N LYS A 75 5.12 5.75 -5.69
CA LYS A 75 4.39 4.62 -5.08
C LYS A 75 5.31 3.41 -4.87
N ALA A 76 6.18 3.11 -5.83
CA ALA A 76 7.15 2.03 -5.71
C ALA A 76 8.17 2.29 -4.58
N ILE A 77 8.71 3.52 -4.49
CA ILE A 77 9.62 3.93 -3.41
C ILE A 77 8.96 3.77 -2.04
N TRP A 78 7.71 4.21 -1.87
CA TRP A 78 7.02 4.07 -0.58
C TRP A 78 6.68 2.63 -0.23
N LYS A 79 6.34 1.80 -1.22
CA LYS A 79 6.12 0.36 -0.99
C LYS A 79 7.40 -0.30 -0.48
N ASP A 80 8.52 -0.04 -1.15
CA ASP A 80 9.83 -0.56 -0.76
C ASP A 80 10.25 -0.05 0.63
N ALA A 81 10.05 1.24 0.92
CA ALA A 81 10.30 1.81 2.25
C ALA A 81 9.43 1.17 3.34
N ALA A 82 8.16 0.85 3.04
CA ALA A 82 7.26 0.18 3.97
C ALA A 82 7.73 -1.25 4.28
N GLU A 83 8.16 -2.01 3.28
CA GLU A 83 8.73 -3.34 3.47
C GLU A 83 10.03 -3.29 4.26
N LYS A 84 10.94 -2.35 3.94
CA LYS A 84 12.18 -2.12 4.70
C LYS A 84 11.89 -1.76 6.15
N ALA A 85 10.92 -0.88 6.40
CA ALA A 85 10.51 -0.52 7.76
C ALA A 85 9.88 -1.69 8.52
N LYS A 86 9.12 -2.55 7.84
CA LYS A 86 8.55 -3.77 8.43
C LYS A 86 9.66 -4.76 8.80
N ALA A 87 10.59 -5.04 7.89
CA ALA A 87 11.74 -5.90 8.13
C ALA A 87 12.60 -5.34 9.27
N ALA A 88 12.90 -4.03 9.23
CA ALA A 88 13.64 -3.36 10.29
C ALA A 88 12.95 -3.50 11.64
N ARG A 89 11.61 -3.43 11.73
CA ARG A 89 10.87 -3.62 12.99
C ARG A 89 10.91 -5.07 13.51
N GLN A 90 10.98 -6.04 12.61
CA GLN A 90 11.01 -7.47 12.94
C GLN A 90 12.43 -7.98 13.22
N ASP A 91 13.45 -7.16 12.97
CA ASP A 91 14.85 -7.47 13.24
C ASP A 91 15.10 -7.65 14.75
N PRO A 92 15.49 -8.85 15.21
CA PRO A 92 15.76 -9.11 16.63
C PRO A 92 16.90 -8.25 17.18
N ALA A 93 17.79 -7.71 16.32
CA ALA A 93 18.83 -6.79 16.75
C ALA A 93 18.26 -5.49 17.37
N ASN A 94 17.01 -5.12 17.07
CA ASN A 94 16.37 -3.94 17.66
C ASN A 94 16.07 -4.04 19.16
N GLU A 95 16.02 -5.26 19.73
CA GLU A 95 15.79 -5.45 21.17
C GLU A 95 16.91 -4.87 22.01
N LYS A 96 18.13 -4.86 21.45
CA LYS A 96 19.34 -4.34 22.09
C LYS A 96 19.51 -2.82 21.93
N LEU A 97 18.72 -2.20 21.07
CA LEU A 97 18.80 -0.76 20.81
C LEU A 97 18.07 0.03 21.90
N THR A 98 18.61 1.18 22.24
CA THR A 98 17.94 2.21 23.02
C THR A 98 16.80 2.83 22.20
N ARG A 99 15.93 3.60 22.87
CA ARG A 99 14.86 4.35 22.20
C ARG A 99 15.43 5.34 21.18
N ASP A 100 16.53 5.99 21.52
CA ASP A 100 17.12 7.04 20.68
C ASP A 100 17.82 6.45 19.45
N GLU A 101 18.47 5.29 19.59
CA GLU A 101 19.03 4.56 18.44
C GLU A 101 17.94 4.07 17.49
N ARG A 102 16.83 3.53 18.02
CA ARG A 102 15.67 3.17 17.18
C ARG A 102 15.08 4.37 16.46
N ARG A 103 15.03 5.52 17.14
CA ARG A 103 14.57 6.78 16.55
C ARG A 103 15.51 7.25 15.45
N ALA A 104 16.82 7.28 15.69
CA ALA A 104 17.82 7.66 14.69
C ALA A 104 17.76 6.74 13.46
N LYS A 105 17.61 5.42 13.66
CA LYS A 105 17.42 4.46 12.55
C LYS A 105 16.14 4.75 11.76
N ALA A 106 15.04 5.09 12.44
CA ALA A 106 13.79 5.46 11.77
C ALA A 106 13.92 6.78 10.99
N GLU A 107 14.56 7.80 11.57
CA GLU A 107 14.82 9.08 10.90
C GLU A 107 15.70 8.91 9.67
N ALA A 108 16.74 8.07 9.75
CA ALA A 108 17.60 7.74 8.61
C ALA A 108 16.81 7.07 7.47
N MET A 109 15.93 6.11 7.77
CA MET A 109 15.05 5.49 6.76
C MET A 109 14.09 6.50 6.13
N MET A 110 13.51 7.39 6.93
CA MET A 110 12.63 8.44 6.42
C MET A 110 13.37 9.43 5.53
N LYS A 111 14.58 9.85 5.92
CA LYS A 111 15.43 10.72 5.09
C LYS A 111 15.81 10.04 3.77
N ALA A 112 16.26 8.79 3.80
CA ALA A 112 16.59 8.06 2.58
C ALA A 112 15.38 7.95 1.63
N THR A 113 14.19 7.66 2.17
CA THR A 113 12.95 7.62 1.39
C THR A 113 12.61 9.00 0.80
N HIS A 114 12.78 10.07 1.58
CA HIS A 114 12.57 11.45 1.13
C HIS A 114 13.51 11.82 -0.02
N ASP A 115 14.81 11.50 0.11
CA ASP A 115 15.82 11.76 -0.92
C ASP A 115 15.52 11.00 -2.22
N GLN A 116 15.06 9.74 -2.11
CA GLN A 116 14.64 8.94 -3.27
C GLN A 116 13.43 9.54 -3.98
N VAL A 117 12.43 10.03 -3.23
CA VAL A 117 11.28 10.74 -3.82
C VAL A 117 11.75 12.02 -4.51
N ARG A 118 12.61 12.80 -3.85
CA ARG A 118 13.15 14.06 -4.38
C ARG A 118 13.85 13.86 -5.73
N ALA A 119 14.60 12.76 -5.89
CA ALA A 119 15.31 12.42 -7.12
C ALA A 119 14.40 12.12 -8.33
N VAL A 120 13.11 11.85 -8.11
CA VAL A 120 12.12 11.61 -9.18
C VAL A 120 11.47 12.91 -9.68
N LEU A 121 11.63 13.99 -8.91
CA LEU A 121 11.01 15.29 -9.18
C LEU A 121 11.87 16.16 -10.09
N THR A 122 11.23 17.07 -10.82
CA THR A 122 11.92 18.15 -11.54
C THR A 122 12.48 19.20 -10.56
N ALA A 123 13.41 20.05 -11.01
CA ALA A 123 14.00 21.10 -10.15
C ALA A 123 12.93 22.00 -9.49
N ASP A 124 11.92 22.43 -10.24
CA ASP A 124 10.84 23.28 -9.72
C ASP A 124 9.99 22.55 -8.68
N GLN A 125 9.69 21.28 -8.92
CA GLN A 125 8.95 20.44 -7.96
C GLN A 125 9.76 20.17 -6.69
N GLN A 126 11.08 20.00 -6.81
CA GLN A 126 11.96 19.83 -5.64
C GLN A 126 11.91 21.05 -4.73
N ALA A 127 11.94 22.27 -5.29
CA ALA A 127 11.86 23.50 -4.50
C ALA A 127 10.55 23.63 -3.70
N ILE A 128 9.45 23.07 -4.21
CA ILE A 128 8.18 22.99 -3.48
C ILE A 128 8.22 21.85 -2.47
N PHE A 129 8.74 20.68 -2.85
CA PHE A 129 8.85 19.50 -2.00
C PHE A 129 9.68 19.73 -0.74
N ASP A 130 10.80 20.43 -0.87
CA ASP A 130 11.73 20.76 0.23
C ASP A 130 11.10 21.69 1.28
N LYS A 131 10.01 22.41 0.92
CA LYS A 131 9.24 23.28 1.82
C LYS A 131 8.09 22.55 2.50
N LEU A 132 7.74 21.35 2.05
CA LEU A 132 6.69 20.57 2.70
C LEU A 132 7.23 20.00 4.01
N PRO A 133 6.45 20.04 5.10
CA PRO A 133 6.85 19.37 6.31
C PRO A 133 7.03 17.88 6.00
N ALA A 134 8.20 17.33 6.33
CA ALA A 134 8.38 15.88 6.29
C ALA A 134 7.30 15.25 7.17
N ASP A 135 6.72 14.12 6.72
CA ASP A 135 5.83 13.29 7.52
C ASP A 135 6.63 12.66 8.67
N GLY A 136 7.00 13.48 9.65
CA GLY A 136 7.70 13.08 10.85
C GLY A 136 6.75 12.34 11.80
N PRO A 137 7.30 11.54 12.73
CA PRO A 137 6.48 10.92 13.78
C PRO A 137 5.71 12.03 14.49
N GLY A 138 4.38 11.97 14.36
CA GLY A 138 3.49 13.10 14.60
C GLY A 138 3.77 13.85 15.90
N ARG A 139 3.64 15.17 15.83
CA ARG A 139 3.33 16.04 16.99
C ARG A 139 1.90 15.74 17.50
N GLY A 140 1.58 14.48 17.78
CA GLY A 140 0.27 14.00 18.20
C GLY A 140 0.37 13.07 19.40
N GLY A 141 1.31 13.37 20.32
CA GLY A 141 1.58 12.59 21.52
C GLY A 141 1.88 13.49 22.70
N LYS A 142 1.00 14.46 22.96
CA LYS A 142 0.93 15.20 24.22
C LYS A 142 -0.54 15.40 24.57
N ASP A 143 -1.24 14.29 24.75
CA ASP A 143 -2.55 14.26 25.43
C ASP A 143 -2.64 13.00 26.30
N LYS A 144 -1.58 12.77 27.07
CA LYS A 144 -1.56 11.88 28.22
C LYS A 144 -1.18 12.76 29.40
N GLY A 145 -2.17 13.27 30.14
CA GLY A 145 -1.85 14.16 31.26
C GLY A 145 -2.95 14.76 32.10
N GLU A 146 -4.24 14.43 31.96
CA GLU A 146 -5.24 14.80 32.98
C GLU A 146 -5.84 13.55 33.61
N LYS A 147 -5.06 12.96 34.52
CA LYS A 147 -5.63 12.37 35.73
C LYS A 147 -6.24 13.53 36.50
N GLY A 148 -7.56 13.72 36.41
CA GLY A 148 -8.27 14.60 37.33
C GLY A 148 -8.02 14.13 38.78
N PRO A 149 -7.97 15.05 39.76
CA PRO A 149 -7.81 14.67 41.16
C PRO A 149 -8.99 13.78 41.54
N GLN A 150 -8.71 12.54 41.90
CA GLN A 150 -9.68 11.71 42.61
C GLN A 150 -9.85 12.35 43.98
N GLY A 151 -10.83 13.26 44.07
CA GLY A 151 -11.23 13.89 45.30
C GLY A 151 -11.64 12.81 46.29
N ASP A 152 -11.13 12.95 47.50
CA ASP A 152 -11.66 12.35 48.71
C ASP A 152 -13.20 12.40 48.69
N GLN A 153 -13.81 11.22 48.78
CA GLN A 153 -15.13 11.10 49.38
C GLN A 153 -15.04 10.01 50.45
N GLN A 154 -15.52 10.43 51.61
CA GLN A 154 -15.44 9.84 52.94
C GLN A 154 -16.02 8.42 53.03
#